data_AF-A0A379X2V0-F1
#
_entry.id   AF-A0A379X2V0-F1
#
_cell.length_a   1.000
_cell.length_b   1.000
_cell.length_c   1.000
_cell.angle_alpha   90.00
_cell.angle_beta   90.00
_cell.angle_gamma   90.00
#
_symmetry.space_group_name_H-M   'P 1'
#
loop_
_entity.id
_entity.type
_entity.pdbx_description
1 polymer ?
#
loop_
_entity_poly.entity_id
_entity_poly.type
_entity_poly.pdbx_seq_one_letter_code
_entity_poly.pdbx_strand_id
1 'polypeptide(L)'
;MFLLPFASYLIAEHIGVSGILAAVAAGMTITRSGVMRRAPLAMRLRANSTWAMLEFVFNGMVFLLLGLQLPGILESSLAAAEADPNVETWMLFTDIVLIYAALMLVRFGWLWTMKKFSLRFFEEETDGVRQLDVA
;
A
#
# COMPACT_ATOMS: atom_id res chain seq x y z
N MET A 1 -14.87 14.40 -1.77
CA MET A 1 -13.67 13.81 -2.40
C MET A 1 -13.59 12.29 -2.23
N PHE A 2 -13.97 11.73 -1.07
CA PHE A 2 -13.86 10.28 -0.81
C PHE A 2 -14.58 9.34 -1.79
N LEU A 3 -15.72 9.77 -2.35
CA LEU A 3 -16.48 8.96 -3.30
C LEU A 3 -15.95 9.05 -4.74
N LEU A 4 -15.03 9.97 -5.05
CA LEU A 4 -14.54 10.16 -6.43
C LEU A 4 -13.80 8.94 -6.99
N PRO A 5 -12.86 8.30 -6.28
CA PRO A 5 -12.21 7.09 -6.77
C PRO A 5 -13.20 5.95 -6.96
N PHE A 6 -14.18 5.82 -6.06
CA PHE A 6 -15.19 4.77 -6.10
C PHE A 6 -16.20 4.97 -7.25
N ALA A 7 -16.66 6.20 -7.44
CA ALA A 7 -17.50 6.56 -8.58
C ALA A 7 -16.75 6.35 -9.91
N SER A 8 -15.48 6.75 -9.97
CA SER A 8 -14.63 6.51 -11.14
C SER A 8 -14.44 5.02 -11.41
N TYR A 9 -14.26 4.20 -10.37
CA TYR A 9 -14.16 2.74 -10.49
C TYR A 9 -15.44 2.15 -11.11
N LEU A 10 -16.61 2.49 -10.55
CA LEU A 10 -17.89 1.95 -11.01
C LEU A 10 -18.22 2.36 -12.45
N ILE A 11 -17.95 3.61 -12.82
CA ILE A 11 -18.17 4.11 -14.18
C ILE A 11 -17.26 3.39 -15.17
N ALA A 12 -15.98 3.23 -14.82
CA ALA A 12 -15.00 2.55 -15.65
C ALA A 12 -15.36 1.08 -15.90
N GLU A 13 -15.77 0.36 -14.84
CA GLU A 13 -16.19 -1.04 -14.94
C GLU A 13 -17.42 -1.19 -15.84
N HIS A 14 -18.36 -0.23 -15.78
CA HIS A 14 -19.55 -0.22 -16.64
C HIS A 14 -19.23 -0.06 -18.15
N ILE A 15 -18.10 0.58 -18.47
CA ILE A 15 -17.66 0.84 -19.85
C ILE A 15 -16.67 -0.26 -20.31
N GLY A 16 -16.37 -1.25 -19.45
CA GLY A 16 -15.48 -2.37 -19.77
C GLY A 16 -13.99 -2.01 -19.75
N VAL A 17 -13.61 -0.90 -19.10
CA VAL A 17 -12.22 -0.50 -18.88
C VAL A 17 -11.80 -0.78 -17.44
N SER A 18 -10.49 -0.77 -17.16
CA SER A 18 -9.98 -1.07 -15.81
C SER A 18 -10.45 -0.03 -14.78
N GLY A 19 -11.35 -0.44 -13.89
CA GLY A 19 -11.80 0.37 -12.76
C GLY A 19 -10.67 0.79 -11.82
N ILE A 20 -9.68 -0.08 -11.62
CA ILE A 20 -8.51 0.18 -10.75
C ILE A 20 -7.68 1.34 -11.32
N LEU A 21 -7.36 1.30 -12.62
CA LEU A 21 -6.60 2.37 -13.26
C LEU A 21 -7.36 3.69 -13.26
N ALA A 22 -8.68 3.65 -13.43
CA ALA A 22 -9.52 4.84 -13.37
C ALA A 22 -9.52 5.49 -11.97
N ALA A 23 -9.66 4.69 -10.90
CA ALA A 23 -9.59 5.17 -9.53
C ALA A 23 -8.22 5.80 -9.20
N VAL A 24 -7.12 5.19 -9.68
CA VAL A 24 -5.75 5.72 -9.52
C VAL A 24 -5.61 7.06 -10.26
N ALA A 25 -6.08 7.15 -11.50
CA ALA A 25 -6.04 8.40 -12.27
C ALA A 25 -6.84 9.52 -11.59
N ALA A 26 -8.02 9.21 -11.06
CA ALA A 26 -8.83 10.15 -10.28
C ALA A 26 -8.07 10.64 -9.03
N GLY A 27 -7.41 9.72 -8.31
CA GLY A 27 -6.56 10.04 -7.15
C GLY A 27 -5.39 10.97 -7.51
N MET A 28 -4.64 10.65 -8.57
CA MET A 28 -3.54 11.50 -9.06
C MET A 28 -4.02 12.90 -9.46
N THR A 29 -5.19 12.99 -10.10
CA THR A 29 -5.80 14.26 -10.52
C THR A 29 -6.17 15.13 -9.31
N ILE A 30 -6.76 14.53 -8.26
CA ILE A 30 -7.08 15.24 -7.02
C ILE A 30 -5.82 15.82 -6.37
N THR A 31 -4.75 15.01 -6.27
CA THR A 31 -3.47 15.44 -5.70
C THR A 31 -2.81 16.57 -6.49
N ARG A 32 -2.86 16.52 -7.83
CA ARG A 32 -2.24 17.51 -8.72
C ARG A 32 -3.03 18.82 -8.83
N SER A 33 -4.36 18.77 -8.64
CA SER A 33 -5.26 19.92 -8.83
C SER A 33 -5.06 21.07 -7.83
N GLY A 34 -4.28 20.89 -6.76
CA GLY A 34 -4.00 21.95 -5.78
C GLY A 34 -5.23 22.45 -5.00
N VAL A 35 -6.42 21.85 -5.21
CA VAL A 35 -7.69 22.21 -4.56
C VAL A 35 -7.57 22.11 -3.03
N MET A 36 -6.73 21.20 -2.53
CA MET A 36 -6.42 21.04 -1.11
C MET A 36 -5.63 22.21 -0.52
N ARG A 37 -4.88 22.97 -1.34
CA ARG A 37 -4.01 24.09 -0.89
C ARG A 37 -4.80 25.37 -0.63
N ARG A 38 -6.02 25.50 -1.18
CA ARG A 38 -6.96 26.61 -0.93
C ARG A 38 -8.10 26.24 0.04
N ALA A 39 -8.15 24.99 0.51
CA ALA A 39 -9.20 24.53 1.43
C ALA A 39 -8.90 24.94 2.90
N PRO A 40 -9.91 25.35 3.68
CA PRO A 40 -9.73 25.72 5.09
C PRO A 40 -9.05 24.62 5.90
N LEU A 41 -8.11 24.98 6.80
CA LEU A 41 -7.32 24.04 7.61
C LEU A 41 -8.20 23.00 8.35
N ALA A 42 -9.35 23.45 8.87
CA ALA A 42 -10.33 22.60 9.55
C ALA A 42 -10.93 21.50 8.66
N MET A 43 -11.06 21.76 7.36
CA MET A 43 -11.60 20.80 6.38
C MET A 43 -10.56 19.72 6.04
N ARG A 44 -9.27 20.08 6.01
CA ARG A 44 -8.15 19.13 5.82
C ARG A 44 -7.96 18.21 7.02
N LEU A 45 -8.04 18.75 8.24
CA LEU A 45 -7.95 17.96 9.48
C LEU A 45 -9.08 16.94 9.58
N ARG A 46 -10.34 17.35 9.33
CA ARG A 46 -11.47 16.40 9.28
C ARG A 46 -11.29 15.34 8.20
N ALA A 47 -10.86 15.74 7.00
CA ALA A 47 -10.64 14.79 5.92
C ALA A 47 -9.55 13.75 6.25
N ASN A 48 -8.44 14.18 6.86
CA ASN A 48 -7.36 13.28 7.28
C ASN A 48 -7.83 12.30 8.37
N SER A 49 -8.58 12.76 9.37
CA SER A 49 -9.10 11.88 10.42
C SER A 49 -10.08 10.84 9.85
N THR A 50 -10.96 11.24 8.93
CA THR A 50 -11.87 10.30 8.25
C THR A 50 -11.09 9.30 7.39
N TRP A 51 -10.04 9.73 6.70
CA TRP A 51 -9.18 8.85 5.91
C TRP A 51 -8.45 7.83 6.80
N ALA A 52 -7.87 8.27 7.92
CA ALA A 52 -7.23 7.37 8.88
C ALA A 52 -8.20 6.34 9.48
N MET A 53 -9.45 6.74 9.76
CA MET A 53 -10.50 5.81 10.20
C MET A 53 -10.82 4.77 9.12
N LEU A 54 -10.95 5.19 7.85
CA LEU A 54 -11.18 4.28 6.74
C LEU A 54 -9.99 3.32 6.55
N GLU A 55 -8.76 3.83 6.58
CA GLU A 55 -7.55 3.00 6.53
C GLU A 55 -7.55 1.97 7.66
N PHE A 56 -7.89 2.36 8.88
CA PHE A 56 -7.99 1.43 10.01
C PHE A 56 -9.02 0.33 9.75
N VAL A 57 -10.21 0.69 9.29
CA VAL A 57 -11.29 -0.29 9.02
C VAL A 57 -10.92 -1.20 7.84
N PHE A 58 -10.42 -0.66 6.74
CA PHE A 58 -10.02 -1.46 5.57
C PHE A 58 -8.85 -2.40 5.89
N ASN A 59 -7.80 -1.91 6.57
CA ASN A 59 -6.71 -2.76 7.00
C ASN A 59 -7.23 -3.84 7.96
N GLY A 60 -8.07 -3.48 8.93
CA GLY A 60 -8.71 -4.43 9.83
C GLY A 60 -9.51 -5.51 9.08
N MET A 61 -10.33 -5.12 8.09
CA MET A 61 -11.08 -6.07 7.27
C MET A 61 -10.18 -7.00 6.46
N VAL A 62 -9.12 -6.48 5.82
CA VAL A 62 -8.17 -7.31 5.07
C VAL A 62 -7.49 -8.33 5.99
N PHE A 63 -7.04 -7.90 7.18
CA PHE A 63 -6.44 -8.81 8.16
C PHE A 63 -7.45 -9.85 8.68
N LEU A 64 -8.70 -9.47 8.93
CA LEU A 64 -9.75 -10.40 9.35
C LEU A 64 -10.06 -11.43 8.26
N LEU A 65 -10.18 -10.99 7.00
CA LEU A 65 -10.45 -11.87 5.87
C LEU A 65 -9.30 -12.85 5.63
N LEU A 66 -8.05 -12.37 5.62
CA LEU A 66 -6.87 -13.23 5.49
C LEU A 66 -6.76 -14.19 6.68
N GLY A 67 -6.98 -13.70 7.90
CA GLY A 67 -6.98 -14.52 9.11
C GLY A 67 -8.03 -15.63 9.09
N LEU A 68 -9.22 -15.35 8.54
CA LEU A 68 -10.26 -16.35 8.37
C LEU A 68 -9.95 -17.35 7.24
N GLN A 69 -9.21 -16.93 6.21
CA GLN A 69 -8.79 -17.81 5.11
C GLN A 69 -7.62 -18.72 5.49
N LEU A 70 -6.77 -18.34 6.46
CA LEU A 70 -5.65 -19.15 6.93
C LEU A 70 -6.00 -20.62 7.25
N PRO A 71 -7.03 -20.95 8.07
CA PRO A 71 -7.36 -22.34 8.35
C PRO A 71 -7.69 -23.16 7.10
N GLY A 72 -8.43 -22.58 6.14
CA GLY A 72 -8.74 -23.28 4.87
C GLY A 72 -7.51 -23.52 4.00
N ILE A 73 -6.55 -22.60 4.01
CA ILE A 73 -5.26 -22.78 3.31
C ILE A 73 -4.43 -23.88 4.00
N LEU A 74 -4.45 -23.94 5.33
CA LEU A 74 -3.75 -24.99 6.09
C LEU A 74 -4.35 -26.37 5.85
N GLU A 75 -5.68 -26.50 5.88
CA GLU A 75 -6.38 -27.76 5.62
C GLU A 75 -6.12 -28.27 4.19
N SER A 76 -6.22 -27.40 3.18
CA SER A 76 -5.94 -27.77 1.80
C SER A 76 -4.47 -28.13 1.55
N SER A 77 -3.54 -27.47 2.24
CA SER A 77 -2.11 -27.77 2.16
C SER A 77 -1.75 -29.09 2.87
N LEU A 78 -2.43 -29.41 3.99
CA LEU A 78 -2.27 -30.68 4.70
C LEU A 78 -2.86 -31.86 3.91
N ALA A 79 -4.02 -31.68 3.27
CA ALA A 79 -4.62 -32.70 2.40
C ALA A 79 -3.78 -32.97 1.14
N ALA A 80 -3.09 -31.96 0.61
CA ALA A 80 -2.12 -32.12 -0.48
C ALA A 80 -0.87 -32.88 -0.03
N ALA A 81 -0.48 -32.80 1.25
CA ALA A 81 0.65 -33.52 1.82
C ALA A 81 0.34 -35.01 2.09
N GLU A 82 -0.92 -35.38 2.35
CA GLU A 82 -1.34 -36.79 2.53
C GLU A 82 -1.37 -37.59 1.22
N ALA A 83 -1.43 -36.93 0.06
CA ALA A 83 -1.53 -37.57 -1.25
C ALA A 83 -0.18 -38.00 -1.85
N ASP A 84 0.97 -37.59 -1.28
CA ASP A 84 2.31 -37.87 -1.81
C ASP A 84 3.25 -38.50 -0.75
N PRO A 85 3.75 -39.75 -0.93
CA PRO A 85 4.52 -40.48 0.08
C PRO A 85 5.92 -39.95 0.42
N ASN A 86 6.37 -38.82 -0.16
CA ASN A 86 7.75 -38.31 -0.05
C ASN A 86 7.86 -36.83 0.37
N VAL A 87 6.76 -36.16 0.70
CA VAL A 87 6.80 -34.75 1.13
C VAL A 87 6.89 -34.70 2.65
N GLU A 88 8.12 -34.68 3.17
CA GLU A 88 8.37 -34.43 4.58
C GLU A 88 7.78 -33.08 4.99
N THR A 89 7.10 -33.04 6.14
CA THR A 89 6.51 -31.85 6.78
C THR A 89 7.45 -30.63 6.81
N TRP A 90 8.76 -30.84 6.67
CA TRP A 90 9.82 -29.83 6.56
C TRP A 90 9.73 -28.89 5.34
N MET A 91 9.17 -29.32 4.21
CA MET A 91 9.04 -28.44 3.03
C MET A 91 8.03 -27.31 3.24
N LEU A 92 6.91 -27.58 3.94
CA LEU A 92 5.93 -26.54 4.29
C LEU A 92 6.55 -25.44 5.18
N PHE A 93 7.38 -25.83 6.15
CA PHE A 93 8.12 -24.86 6.96
C PHE A 93 9.11 -24.06 6.12
N THR A 94 9.75 -24.69 5.13
CA THR A 94 10.70 -24.01 4.22
C THR A 94 9.99 -22.95 3.39
N ASP A 95 8.81 -23.24 2.83
CA ASP A 95 8.04 -22.27 2.04
C ASP A 95 7.56 -21.08 2.89
N ILE A 96 7.06 -21.33 4.11
CA ILE A 96 6.66 -20.27 5.04
C ILE A 96 7.86 -19.37 5.36
N VAL A 97 9.01 -19.96 5.68
CA VAL A 97 10.24 -19.22 5.98
C VAL A 97 10.73 -18.45 4.76
N LEU A 98 10.68 -19.06 3.57
CA LEU A 98 11.11 -18.44 2.32
C LEU A 98 10.24 -17.23 1.96
N ILE A 99 8.91 -17.39 2.02
CA ILE A 99 7.95 -16.31 1.75
C ILE A 99 8.13 -15.19 2.78
N TYR A 100 8.25 -15.53 4.06
CA TYR A 100 8.45 -14.52 5.11
C TYR A 100 9.76 -13.77 4.94
N ALA A 101 10.85 -14.47 4.62
CA ALA A 101 12.15 -13.86 4.33
C ALA A 101 12.08 -12.96 3.10
N ALA A 102 11.43 -13.40 2.02
CA ALA A 102 11.24 -12.60 0.80
C ALA A 102 10.45 -11.32 1.11
N LEU A 103 9.34 -11.41 1.84
CA LEU A 103 8.55 -10.26 2.26
C LEU A 103 9.37 -9.30 3.15
N MET A 104 10.20 -9.83 4.04
CA MET A 104 11.05 -9.01 4.91
C MET A 104 12.15 -8.29 4.12
N LEU A 105 12.77 -8.96 3.14
CA LEU A 105 13.75 -8.34 2.24
C LEU A 105 13.12 -7.25 1.38
N VAL A 106 11.92 -7.47 0.82
CA VAL A 106 11.19 -6.45 0.06
C VAL A 106 10.89 -5.24 0.94
N ARG A 107 10.41 -5.47 2.16
CA ARG A 107 10.14 -4.41 3.13
C ARG A 107 11.42 -3.62 3.48
N PHE A 108 12.53 -4.33 3.67
CA PHE A 108 13.83 -3.70 3.95
C PHE A 108 14.33 -2.87 2.76
N GLY A 109 14.25 -3.42 1.55
CA GLY A 109 14.60 -2.72 0.31
C GLY A 109 13.77 -1.46 0.10
N TRP A 110 12.46 -1.52 0.39
CA TRP A 110 11.57 -0.35 0.34
C TRP A 110 11.95 0.72 1.36
N LEU A 111 12.16 0.35 2.62
CA LEU A 111 12.58 1.28 3.68
C LEU A 111 13.93 1.94 3.34
N TRP A 112 14.87 1.17 2.81
CA TRP A 112 16.17 1.70 2.42
C TRP A 112 16.08 2.65 1.22
N THR A 113 15.23 2.31 0.24
CA THR A 113 14.91 3.18 -0.90
C THR A 113 14.30 4.50 -0.45
N MET A 114 13.28 4.46 0.42
CA MET A 114 12.67 5.64 1.04
C MET A 114 13.70 6.49 1.78
N LYS A 115 14.57 5.86 2.59
CA LYS A 115 15.63 6.56 3.33
C LYS A 115 16.62 7.26 2.39
N LYS A 116 17.07 6.57 1.33
CA LYS A 116 18.02 7.11 0.35
C LYS A 116 17.41 8.26 -0.47
N PHE A 117 16.13 8.13 -0.83
CA PHE A 117 15.41 9.16 -1.58
C PHE A 117 15.15 10.42 -0.71
N SER A 118 14.85 10.23 0.58
CA SER A 118 14.67 11.33 1.53
C SER A 118 15.97 12.13 1.76
N LEU A 119 17.10 11.45 1.96
CA LEU A 119 18.39 12.13 2.21
C LEU A 119 18.87 12.94 1.00
N ARG A 120 18.70 12.42 -0.22
CA ARG A 120 19.12 13.11 -1.44
C ARG A 120 18.28 14.36 -1.75
N PHE A 121 17.02 14.39 -1.31
CA PHE A 121 16.13 15.55 -1.49
C PHE A 121 16.38 16.67 -0.47
N PHE A 122 17.02 16.39 0.68
CA PHE A 122 17.35 17.39 1.70
C PHE A 122 18.73 18.04 1.51
N GLU A 123 19.69 17.38 0.84
CA GLU A 123 21.01 17.96 0.60
C GLU A 123 21.00 19.08 -0.47
N GLU A 124 20.11 19.03 -1.46
CA GLU A 124 20.01 20.05 -2.52
C GLU A 124 19.47 21.41 -2.03
N GLU A 125 18.66 21.46 -0.97
CA GLU A 125 18.10 22.71 -0.43
C GLU A 125 19.13 23.47 0.44
N THR A 126 20.01 22.76 1.15
CA THR A 126 21.01 23.38 2.05
C THR A 126 22.23 23.97 1.32
N ASP A 127 22.62 23.40 0.18
CA ASP A 127 23.76 23.92 -0.59
C ASP A 127 23.42 25.18 -1.40
N GLY A 128 22.15 25.36 -1.77
CA GLY A 128 21.67 26.57 -2.45
C GLY A 128 21.65 27.80 -1.55
N VAL A 129 21.24 27.66 -0.28
CA VAL A 129 21.19 28.78 0.68
C VAL A 129 22.60 29.24 1.07
N ARG A 130 23.53 28.30 1.24
CA ARG A 130 24.94 28.61 1.56
C ARG A 130 25.70 29.34 0.46
N GLN A 131 25.21 29.30 -0.79
CA GLN A 131 25.87 29.97 -1.91
C GLN A 131 25.36 31.41 -2.09
N LEU A 132 24.20 31.75 -1.54
CA LEU A 132 23.62 33.10 -1.57
C LEU A 132 24.14 34.01 -0.44
N ASP A 133 24.56 33.43 0.70
CA ASP A 133 25.12 34.19 1.83
C ASP A 133 26.60 34.61 1.64
N VAL A 134 27.26 34.14 0.58
CA VAL A 134 28.70 34.40 0.30
C VAL A 134 28.92 35.20 -1.00
N ALA A 135 27.85 35.67 -1.64
CA ALA A 135 27.85 36.52 -2.83
C ALA A 135 27.40 37.95 -2.49
#